data_AF-A0A357NB32-F1
#
_entry.id   AF-A0A357NB32-F1
#
_cell.length_a   1.000
_cell.length_b   1.000
_cell.length_c   1.000
_cell.angle_alpha   90.00
_cell.angle_beta   90.00
_cell.angle_gamma   90.00
#
_symmetry.space_group_name_H-M   'P 1'
#
loop_
_entity.id
_entity.type
_entity.pdbx_description
1 polymer ?
#
loop_
_entity_poly.entity_id
_entity_poly.type
_entity_poly.pdbx_seq_one_letter_code
_entity_poly.pdbx_strand_id
1 'polypeptide(L)' 'MVNKDKIQNAVKNILEAIQEDTLREGLVDTPKRVAKMYAEIFSGLAMNPAEELEVMFSEEFKEMIMV' A
#
# COMPACT_ATOMS: atom_id res chain seq x y z
N MET A 1 2.59 -4.85 10.75
CA MET A 1 2.57 -5.54 9.44
C MET A 1 1.11 -5.75 9.02
N VAL A 2 0.80 -5.47 7.74
CA VAL A 2 -0.56 -5.59 7.18
C VAL A 2 -1.02 -7.06 7.15
N ASN A 3 -2.24 -7.34 7.64
CA ASN A 3 -2.85 -8.67 7.58
C ASN A 3 -3.46 -8.93 6.20
N LYS A 4 -2.72 -9.60 5.32
CA LYS A 4 -3.10 -9.85 3.93
C LYS A 4 -4.31 -10.78 3.81
N ASP A 5 -4.43 -11.80 4.65
CA ASP A 5 -5.55 -12.76 4.58
C ASP A 5 -6.88 -12.10 4.95
N LYS A 6 -6.86 -11.23 5.97
CA LYS A 6 -8.03 -10.44 6.35
C LYS A 6 -8.47 -9.50 5.23
N ILE A 7 -7.52 -8.88 4.52
CA ILE A 7 -7.83 -8.02 3.37
C ILE A 7 -8.38 -8.83 2.20
N GLN A 8 -7.78 -9.99 1.88
CA GLN A 8 -8.29 -10.86 0.81
C GLN A 8 -9.76 -11.25 1.05
N ASN A 9 -10.08 -11.68 2.28
CA ASN A 9 -11.46 -12.00 2.65
C ASN A 9 -12.39 -10.77 2.56
N ALA A 10 -11.95 -9.60 3.02
CA ALA A 10 -12.73 -8.38 2.91
C ALA A 10 -13.00 -7.98 1.45
N VAL A 11 -12.00 -8.11 0.57
CA VAL A 11 -12.15 -7.80 -0.86
C VAL A 11 -13.07 -8.82 -1.52
N LYS A 12 -12.99 -10.10 -1.17
CA LYS A 12 -13.94 -11.11 -1.64
C LYS A 12 -15.38 -10.75 -1.23
N ASN A 13 -15.60 -10.37 0.03
CA ASN A 13 -16.91 -9.93 0.52
C ASN A 13 -17.42 -8.69 -0.24
N ILE A 14 -16.54 -7.74 -0.58
CA ILE A 14 -16.91 -6.56 -1.37
C ILE A 14 -17.39 -6.97 -2.76
N LEU A 15 -16.65 -7.87 -3.44
CA LEU A 15 -17.03 -8.36 -4.77
C LEU A 15 -18.38 -9.11 -4.73
N GLU A 16 -18.59 -9.95 -3.73
CA GLU A 16 -19.87 -10.64 -3.53
C GLU A 16 -21.01 -9.66 -3.25
N ALA A 17 -20.78 -8.63 -2.43
CA ALA A 17 -21.78 -7.62 -2.09
C ALA A 17 -22.24 -6.79 -3.31
N ILE A 18 -21.39 -6.63 -4.32
CA ILE A 18 -21.72 -5.94 -5.59
C ILE A 18 -22.20 -6.89 -6.68
N GLN A 19 -22.47 -8.17 -6.36
CA GLN A 19 -22.94 -9.19 -7.29
C GLN A 19 -21.95 -9.51 -8.43
N GLU A 20 -20.64 -9.37 -8.18
CA GLU A 20 -19.60 -9.84 -9.11
C GLU A 20 -19.32 -11.33 -8.93
N ASP A 21 -18.95 -12.01 -10.02
CA ASP A 21 -18.52 -13.40 -9.99
C ASP A 21 -17.06 -13.51 -9.55
N THR A 22 -16.82 -13.92 -8.30
CA THR A 22 -15.48 -14.07 -7.75
C THR A 22 -14.65 -15.20 -8.37
N LEU A 23 -15.27 -16.12 -9.12
CA LEU A 23 -14.60 -17.23 -9.79
C LEU A 23 -14.22 -16.91 -11.24
N ARG A 24 -14.65 -15.76 -11.78
CA ARG A 24 -14.25 -15.35 -13.14
C ARG A 24 -12.75 -15.12 -13.20
N GLU A 25 -12.15 -15.46 -14.34
CA GLU A 25 -10.69 -15.39 -14.58
C GLU A 25 -10.08 -14.05 -14.16
N GLY A 26 -10.78 -12.93 -14.44
CA GLY A 26 -10.30 -11.60 -14.07
C GLY A 26 -10.31 -11.27 -12.57
N LEU A 27 -11.09 -12.00 -11.75
CA LEU A 27 -11.28 -11.69 -10.32
C LEU A 27 -10.71 -12.72 -9.35
N VAL A 28 -10.46 -13.96 -9.78
CA VAL A 28 -9.97 -15.01 -8.87
C VAL A 28 -8.74 -14.55 -8.08
N ASP A 29 -7.84 -13.80 -8.73
CA ASP A 29 -6.63 -13.25 -8.13
C ASP A 29 -6.77 -11.80 -7.63
N THR A 30 -7.92 -11.13 -7.84
CA THR A 30 -8.13 -9.74 -7.42
C THR A 30 -7.93 -9.53 -5.92
N PRO A 31 -8.52 -10.36 -5.02
CA PRO A 31 -8.28 -10.21 -3.58
C PRO A 31 -6.80 -10.22 -3.21
N LYS A 32 -6.03 -11.11 -3.82
CA LYS A 32 -4.58 -11.24 -3.60
C LYS A 32 -3.82 -10.01 -4.10
N ARG A 33 -4.15 -9.51 -5.29
CA ARG A 33 -3.54 -8.29 -5.85
C ARG A 33 -3.83 -7.07 -4.99
N VAL A 34 -5.07 -6.91 -4.51
CA VAL A 34 -5.45 -5.79 -3.62
C VAL A 34 -4.73 -5.88 -2.28
N ALA A 35 -4.63 -7.07 -1.68
CA ALA A 35 -3.89 -7.24 -0.42
C ALA A 35 -2.39 -6.94 -0.58
N LYS A 36 -1.79 -7.27 -1.73
CA LYS A 36 -0.40 -6.88 -2.05
C LYS A 36 -0.27 -5.36 -2.19
N MET A 37 -1.15 -4.74 -2.97
CA MET A 37 -1.16 -3.29 -3.18
C MET A 37 -1.33 -2.52 -1.86
N TYR A 38 -2.26 -2.92 -0.98
CA TYR A 38 -2.44 -2.29 0.33
C TYR A 38 -1.23 -2.47 1.24
N ALA A 39 -0.52 -3.60 1.16
CA ALA A 39 0.72 -3.75 1.91
C ALA A 39 1.82 -2.79 1.45
N GLU A 40 1.85 -2.43 0.17
CA GLU A 40 2.80 -1.46 -0.40
C GLU A 40 2.39 -0.03 -0.05
N ILE A 41 1.15 0.37 -0.37
CA ILE A 41 0.63 1.73 -0.12
C ILE A 41 0.70 2.11 1.37
N PHE A 42 0.37 1.17 2.26
CA PHE A 42 0.34 1.41 3.71
C PHE A 42 1.62 0.99 4.43
N SER A 43 2.70 0.69 3.70
CA SER A 43 3.98 0.28 4.29
C SER A 43 4.54 1.33 5.25
N GLY A 44 4.35 2.62 4.96
CA GLY A 44 4.79 3.75 5.79
C GLY A 44 4.05 3.92 7.11
N LEU A 45 2.87 3.30 7.32
CA LEU A 45 2.12 3.44 8.60
C LEU A 45 2.86 2.84 9.80
N ALA A 46 3.78 1.92 9.56
CA ALA A 46 4.61 1.30 10.59
C ALA A 46 6.02 1.91 10.67
N MET A 47 6.30 2.96 9.90
CA MET A 47 7.60 3.62 9.83
C MET A 47 7.54 4.96 10.55
N ASN A 48 8.68 5.37 11.12
CA ASN A 48 8.84 6.71 11.64
C ASN A 48 9.42 7.60 10.53
N PRO A 49 8.67 8.58 10.00
CA PRO A 49 9.16 9.42 8.92
C PRO A 49 10.39 10.25 9.31
N ALA A 50 10.64 10.49 10.60
CA ALA A 50 11.83 11.22 11.04
C ALA A 50 13.13 10.43 10.82
N GLU A 51 13.06 9.09 10.84
CA GLU A 51 14.22 8.22 10.57
C GLU A 51 14.58 8.25 9.07
N GLU A 52 13.60 8.41 8.19
CA GLU A 52 13.81 8.55 6.74
C GLU A 52 14.35 9.94 6.34
N LEU A 53 14.29 10.91 7.26
CA LEU A 53 14.78 12.27 7.07
C LEU A 53 16.19 12.48 7.65
N GLU A 54 16.89 11.41 8.04
CA GLU A 54 18.26 11.52 8.54
C GLU A 54 19.20 11.94 7.38
N VAL A 55 19.55 13.22 7.36
CA VAL A 55 20.34 13.84 6.29
C VAL A 55 21.83 13.63 6.54
N MET A 56 22.50 12.93 5.64
CA MET A 56 23.95 13.07 5.45
C MET A 56 24.17 14.29 4.56
N PHE A 57 25.14 15.15 4.86
CA PHE A 57 25.52 16.39 4.13
C PHE A 57 24.87 17.70 4.63
N SER A 58 25.70 18.48 5.33
CA SER A 58 25.51 19.91 5.55
C SER A 58 26.42 20.69 4.57
N GLU A 59 26.04 20.77 3.29
CA GLU A 59 26.64 21.77 2.41
C GLU A 59 25.82 23.06 2.47
N GLU A 60 26.49 24.20 2.68
CA GLU A 60 25.83 25.50 2.72
C GLU A 60 25.44 25.94 1.30
N PHE A 61 24.17 25.76 0.93
CA PHE A 61 23.59 26.35 -0.28
C PHE A 61 22.99 27.72 0.04
N LYS A 62 23.33 28.74 -0.76
CA LYS A 62 22.87 30.13 -0.58
C LYS A 62 21.68 30.51 -1.47
N GLU A 63 21.10 29.53 -2.16
CA GLU A 63 20.05 29.72 -3.15
C GLU A 63 18.84 28.82 -2.83
N MET A 64 17.65 29.19 -3.32
CA MET A 64 16.44 28.38 -3.14
C MET A 64 16.53 27.10 -3.96
N ILE A 65 16.33 25.95 -3.31
CA ILE A 65 16.19 24.65 -3.96
C ILE A 65 14.71 24.30 -3.99
N MET A 66 14.20 23.90 -5.15
CA MET A 66 12.82 23.44 -5.37
C MET A 66 12.88 22.03 -5.98
N VAL A 67 12.10 21.10 -5.42
CA VAL A 67 12.04 19.68 -5.82
C VAL A 67 10.64 19.34 -6.30
#